data_AF-A0A819F6Y3-F1
#
_entry.id   AF-A0A819F6Y3-F1
#
_cell.length_a   1.000
_cell.length_b   1.000
_cell.length_c   1.000
_cell.angle_alpha   90.00
_cell.angle_beta   90.00
_cell.angle_gamma   90.00
#
_symmetry.space_group_name_H-M   'P 1'
#
loop_
_entity.id
_entity.type
_entity.pdbx_description
1 polymer ?
#
loop_
_entity_poly.entity_id
_entity_poly.type
_entity_poly.pdbx_seq_one_letter_code
_entity_poly.pdbx_strand_id
1 'polypeptide(L)'
;MFDQNRLFYVLFGLVLIIQTSSCHKTIKNYGAYCHNDTTRGDPNLIPVDESQPRFINKVENGTLYQIGAGEDQVWLIHVYGNTGYDFGYAYGTLLRDQINKVLPRAWAHF
;
A
#
# COMPACT_ATOMS: atom_id res chain seq x y z
N MET A 1 -15.78 -5.60 60.69
CA MET A 1 -14.34 -5.71 60.39
C MET A 1 -14.22 -5.80 58.87
N PHE A 2 -14.11 -4.65 58.20
CA PHE A 2 -14.08 -4.57 56.74
C PHE A 2 -12.67 -4.90 56.25
N ASP A 3 -12.60 -5.87 55.34
CA ASP A 3 -11.37 -6.49 54.85
C ASP A 3 -10.56 -5.52 53.97
N GLN A 4 -9.53 -4.92 54.57
CA GLN A 4 -8.69 -3.86 54.00
C GLN A 4 -7.98 -4.30 52.70
N ASN A 5 -7.83 -5.60 52.48
CA ASN A 5 -7.20 -6.15 51.28
C ASN A 5 -8.12 -6.10 50.07
N ARG A 6 -9.44 -6.25 50.23
CA ARG A 6 -10.39 -6.21 49.10
C ARG A 6 -10.55 -4.82 48.49
N LEU A 7 -10.47 -3.78 49.32
CA LEU A 7 -10.55 -2.39 48.86
C LEU A 7 -9.31 -2.00 48.02
N PHE A 8 -8.14 -2.56 48.37
CA PHE A 8 -6.88 -2.32 47.68
C PHE A 8 -6.91 -2.88 46.25
N TYR A 9 -7.41 -4.11 46.05
CA TYR A 9 -7.52 -4.71 44.72
C TYR A 9 -8.56 -4.03 43.82
N VAL A 10 -9.66 -3.54 44.38
CA VAL A 10 -10.69 -2.78 43.63
C VAL A 10 -10.16 -1.42 43.19
N LEU A 11 -9.43 -0.71 44.07
CA LEU A 11 -8.78 0.55 43.73
C LEU A 11 -7.66 0.37 42.69
N PHE A 12 -6.84 -0.66 42.81
CA PHE A 12 -5.77 -0.95 41.83
C PHE A 12 -6.35 -1.34 40.46
N GLY A 13 -7.44 -2.10 40.42
CA GLY A 13 -8.15 -2.44 39.18
C GLY A 13 -8.78 -1.22 38.48
N LEU A 14 -9.33 -0.27 39.24
CA LEU A 14 -9.88 0.97 38.70
C LEU A 14 -8.81 1.90 38.13
N VAL A 15 -7.64 2.02 38.77
CA VAL A 15 -6.52 2.82 38.24
C VAL A 15 -5.98 2.23 36.92
N LEU A 16 -5.95 0.90 36.79
CA LEU A 16 -5.53 0.23 35.55
C LEU A 16 -6.49 0.45 34.38
N ILE A 17 -7.81 0.50 34.63
CA ILE A 17 -8.81 0.76 33.58
C ILE A 17 -8.72 2.21 33.08
N ILE A 18 -8.51 3.18 33.98
CA ILE A 18 -8.44 4.61 33.65
C ILE A 18 -7.20 4.95 32.80
N GLN A 19 -6.09 4.21 32.93
CA GLN A 19 -4.87 4.45 32.13
C GLN A 19 -4.98 3.99 30.67
N THR A 20 -5.94 3.12 30.32
CA THR A 20 -6.10 2.61 28.95
C THR A 20 -7.02 3.46 28.08
N SER A 21 -7.81 4.36 28.68
CA SER A 21 -8.81 5.19 27.97
C SER A 21 -8.29 6.52 27.42
N SER A 22 -7.01 6.85 27.63
CA SER A 22 -6.43 8.15 27.23
C SER A 22 -5.31 7.99 26.22
N CYS A 23 -5.60 7.31 25.10
CA CYS A 23 -4.77 7.44 23.91
C CYS A 23 -5.62 7.32 22.64
N HIS A 24 -6.47 8.32 22.40
CA HIS A 24 -6.83 8.68 21.03
C HIS A 24 -5.58 9.26 20.37
N LYS A 25 -4.63 8.39 19.99
CA LYS A 25 -3.67 8.77 18.95
C LYS A 25 -4.46 8.82 17.67
N THR A 26 -4.99 10.00 17.35
CA THR A 26 -5.29 10.33 15.96
C THR A 26 -4.02 10.06 15.18
N ILE A 27 -4.03 8.99 14.40
CA ILE A 27 -3.02 8.72 13.38
C ILE A 27 -3.11 9.91 12.43
N LYS A 28 -2.22 10.89 12.60
CA LYS A 28 -2.04 11.92 11.59
C LYS A 28 -1.49 11.20 10.37
N ASN A 29 -2.35 11.01 9.38
CA ASN A 29 -1.93 10.58 8.05
C ASN A 29 -0.90 11.61 7.57
N TYR A 30 0.38 11.23 7.51
CA TYR A 30 1.43 12.03 6.86
C TYR A 30 1.31 11.93 5.33
N GLY A 31 0.08 11.92 4.80
CA GLY A 31 -0.14 12.16 3.39
C GLY A 31 0.34 13.58 3.08
N ALA A 32 0.94 13.78 1.91
CA ALA A 32 1.41 15.09 1.46
C ALA A 32 0.28 16.12 1.68
N TYR A 33 0.52 17.09 2.57
CA TYR A 33 -0.37 18.24 2.73
C TYR A 33 -0.15 19.12 1.51
N CYS A 34 -1.08 19.11 0.56
CA CYS A 34 -1.06 20.03 -0.56
C CYS A 34 -1.23 21.45 -0.01
N HIS A 35 -0.14 22.20 0.12
CA HIS A 35 -0.24 23.63 0.25
C HIS A 35 -0.85 24.11 -1.08
N ASN A 36 -1.92 24.91 -1.02
CA ASN A 36 -2.63 25.36 -2.22
C ASN A 36 -1.85 26.52 -2.88
N ASP A 37 -0.54 26.37 -3.01
CA ASP A 37 0.45 27.36 -3.42
C ASP A 37 0.87 27.22 -4.89
N THR A 38 0.35 26.22 -5.59
CA THR A 38 0.54 26.04 -7.02
C THR A 38 -0.59 26.69 -7.81
N THR A 39 -0.23 27.44 -8.85
CA THR A 39 -1.20 27.95 -9.83
C THR A 39 -1.91 26.77 -10.50
N ARG A 40 -3.20 26.91 -10.76
CA ARG A 40 -3.99 25.88 -11.45
C ARG A 40 -3.35 25.62 -12.81
N GLY A 41 -2.75 24.44 -12.99
CA GLY A 41 -2.17 24.02 -14.26
C GLY A 41 -3.25 23.87 -15.35
N ASP A 42 -2.81 23.80 -16.60
CA ASP A 42 -3.68 23.53 -17.73
C ASP A 42 -4.45 22.22 -17.52
N PRO A 43 -5.72 22.13 -17.95
CA PRO A 43 -6.51 20.92 -17.81
C PRO A 43 -5.85 19.76 -18.58
N ASN A 44 -5.75 18.59 -17.95
CA ASN A 44 -5.35 17.38 -18.64
C ASN A 44 -6.45 16.99 -19.64
N LEU A 45 -6.16 17.13 -20.94
CA LEU A 45 -7.06 16.78 -22.04
C LEU A 45 -6.86 15.33 -22.53
N ILE A 46 -5.92 14.58 -21.95
CA ILE A 46 -5.67 13.18 -22.30
C ILE A 46 -6.91 12.37 -21.86
N PRO A 47 -7.56 11.62 -22.77
CA PRO A 47 -8.72 10.82 -22.42
C PRO A 47 -8.35 9.72 -21.41
N VAL A 48 -9.28 9.40 -20.53
CA VAL A 48 -9.12 8.25 -19.63
C VAL A 48 -9.30 6.97 -20.45
N ASP A 49 -8.34 6.05 -20.35
CA ASP A 49 -8.48 4.72 -20.94
C ASP A 49 -9.47 3.89 -20.09
N GLU A 50 -10.65 3.63 -20.65
CA GLU A 50 -11.70 2.81 -20.03
C GLU A 50 -11.67 1.35 -20.52
N SER A 51 -10.63 0.95 -21.27
CA SER A 51 -10.51 -0.42 -21.76
C SER A 51 -10.38 -1.43 -20.62
N GLN A 52 -10.97 -2.61 -20.83
CA GLN A 52 -10.87 -3.67 -19.84
C GLN A 52 -9.44 -4.24 -19.79
N PRO A 53 -8.88 -4.48 -18.59
CA PRO A 53 -7.59 -5.12 -18.46
C PRO A 53 -7.58 -6.51 -19.11
N ARG A 54 -6.61 -6.76 -19.98
CA ARG A 54 -6.41 -8.08 -20.60
C ARG A 54 -5.58 -8.95 -19.68
N PHE A 55 -6.11 -10.11 -19.29
CA PHE A 55 -5.35 -11.10 -18.55
C PHE A 55 -4.19 -11.65 -19.39
N ILE A 56 -3.01 -11.76 -18.78
CA ILE A 56 -1.78 -12.20 -19.45
C ILE A 56 -1.31 -13.52 -18.84
N ASN A 57 -1.11 -13.55 -17.52
CA ASN A 57 -0.63 -14.74 -16.83
C ASN A 57 -0.98 -14.73 -15.33
N LYS A 58 -0.91 -15.90 -14.70
CA LYS A 58 -1.09 -16.11 -13.26
C LYS A 58 -0.02 -17.07 -12.72
N VAL A 59 0.44 -16.78 -11.51
CA VAL A 59 1.23 -17.67 -10.67
C VAL A 59 0.52 -17.85 -9.32
N GLU A 60 1.03 -18.73 -8.46
CA GLU A 60 0.40 -19.06 -7.16
C GLU A 60 0.02 -17.80 -6.35
N ASN A 61 0.89 -16.80 -6.36
CA ASN A 61 0.83 -15.58 -5.53
C ASN A 61 0.66 -14.29 -6.34
N GLY A 62 0.13 -14.37 -7.57
CA GLY A 62 -0.12 -13.15 -8.33
C GLY A 62 -0.70 -13.34 -9.72
N THR A 63 -1.22 -12.23 -10.25
CA THR A 63 -1.80 -12.13 -11.59
C THR A 63 -1.27 -10.91 -12.32
N LEU A 64 -1.05 -11.05 -13.64
CA LEU A 64 -0.61 -9.97 -14.51
C LEU A 64 -1.69 -9.67 -15.56
N TYR A 65 -1.98 -8.38 -15.69
CA TYR A 65 -2.86 -7.83 -16.70
C TYR A 65 -2.14 -6.76 -17.52
N GLN A 66 -2.60 -6.56 -18.74
CA GLN A 66 -2.22 -5.47 -19.62
C GLN A 66 -3.39 -4.53 -19.79
N ILE A 67 -3.14 -3.22 -19.63
CA ILE A 67 -4.09 -2.14 -19.85
C ILE A 67 -3.54 -1.26 -20.98
N GLY A 68 -4.42 -0.78 -21.87
CA GLY A 68 -4.02 0.03 -23.01
C GLY A 68 -3.22 -0.73 -24.08
N ALA A 69 -2.73 0.04 -25.06
CA ALA A 69 -2.00 -0.46 -26.21
C ALA A 69 -0.95 0.57 -26.69
N GLY A 70 0.05 0.10 -27.43
CA GLY A 70 1.09 0.98 -27.98
C GLY A 70 1.99 1.57 -26.91
N GLU A 71 2.22 2.88 -26.97
CA GLU A 71 3.09 3.60 -26.02
C GLU A 71 2.41 3.88 -24.67
N ASP A 72 1.07 3.91 -24.63
CA ASP A 72 0.28 4.11 -23.41
C ASP A 72 -0.02 2.79 -22.67
N GLN A 73 0.70 1.72 -23.02
CA GLN A 73 0.51 0.42 -22.40
C GLN A 73 1.03 0.40 -20.96
N VAL A 74 0.18 -0.05 -20.03
CA VAL A 74 0.53 -0.26 -18.62
C VAL A 74 0.40 -1.73 -18.24
N TRP A 75 1.33 -2.21 -17.41
CA TRP A 75 1.27 -3.53 -16.81
C TRP A 75 0.69 -3.44 -15.41
N LEU A 76 -0.52 -3.98 -15.21
CA LEU A 76 -1.14 -4.07 -13.89
C LEU A 76 -0.82 -5.42 -13.27
N ILE A 77 -0.02 -5.40 -12.21
CA ILE A 77 0.29 -6.58 -11.43
C ILE A 77 -0.44 -6.54 -10.10
N HIS A 78 -1.08 -7.66 -9.74
CA HIS A 78 -1.63 -7.87 -8.41
C HIS A 78 -0.91 -9.06 -7.78
N VAL A 79 -0.16 -8.79 -6.70
CA VAL A 79 0.57 -9.79 -5.92
C VAL A 79 -0.05 -9.94 -4.54
N TYR A 80 -0.07 -11.16 -4.02
CA TYR A 80 -0.62 -11.48 -2.71
C TYR A 80 0.19 -12.61 -2.06
N GLY A 81 0.25 -12.65 -0.73
CA GLY A 81 1.06 -13.65 -0.01
C GLY A 81 1.16 -13.32 1.48
N ASN A 82 1.87 -14.16 2.22
CA ASN A 82 2.06 -13.99 3.66
C ASN A 82 3.42 -13.36 4.00
N THR A 83 4.42 -13.56 3.13
CA THR A 83 5.80 -13.12 3.37
C THR A 83 6.27 -12.16 2.28
N GLY A 84 7.26 -11.32 2.62
CA GLY A 84 7.94 -10.45 1.63
C GLY A 84 8.49 -11.22 0.42
N TYR A 85 8.91 -12.46 0.64
CA TYR A 85 9.40 -13.35 -0.41
C TYR A 85 8.29 -13.71 -1.40
N ASP A 86 7.08 -14.02 -0.93
CA ASP A 86 5.96 -14.38 -1.79
C ASP A 86 5.64 -13.26 -2.79
N PHE A 87 5.59 -12.01 -2.30
CA PHE A 87 5.37 -10.84 -3.15
C PHE A 87 6.51 -10.65 -4.16
N GLY A 88 7.76 -10.71 -3.70
CA GLY A 88 8.94 -10.50 -4.55
C GLY A 88 9.09 -11.58 -5.62
N TYR A 89 8.85 -12.84 -5.27
CA TYR A 89 8.90 -13.97 -6.19
C TYR A 89 7.81 -13.87 -7.25
N ALA A 90 6.55 -13.60 -6.86
CA ALA A 90 5.46 -13.42 -7.81
C ALA A 90 5.72 -12.23 -8.74
N TYR A 91 6.17 -11.09 -8.19
CA TYR A 91 6.51 -9.90 -8.95
C TYR A 91 7.62 -10.17 -9.97
N GLY A 92 8.75 -10.71 -9.52
CA GLY A 92 9.90 -11.01 -10.39
C GLY A 92 9.59 -12.06 -11.45
N THR A 93 8.75 -13.04 -11.13
CA THR A 93 8.35 -14.08 -12.07
C THR A 93 7.41 -13.53 -13.16
N LEU A 94 6.39 -12.76 -12.76
CA LEU A 94 5.40 -12.22 -13.71
C LEU A 94 5.99 -11.12 -14.61
N LEU A 95 6.88 -10.27 -14.09
CA LEU A 95 7.45 -9.13 -14.82
C LEU A 95 8.85 -9.38 -15.35
N ARG A 96 9.31 -10.63 -15.39
CA ARG A 96 10.67 -11.00 -15.80
C ARG A 96 11.10 -10.34 -17.11
N ASP A 97 10.24 -10.39 -18.14
CA ASP A 97 10.57 -9.87 -19.46
C ASP A 97 10.64 -8.33 -19.49
N GLN A 98 9.78 -7.66 -18.74
CA GLN A 98 9.74 -6.21 -18.62
C GLN A 98 10.97 -5.71 -17.85
N ILE A 99 11.29 -6.36 -16.74
CA ILE A 99 12.45 -6.03 -15.89
C ILE A 99 13.75 -6.18 -16.70
N ASN A 100 13.91 -7.29 -17.44
CA ASN A 100 15.09 -7.52 -18.28
C ASN A 100 15.25 -6.49 -19.40
N LYS A 101 14.16 -5.85 -19.84
CA LYS A 101 14.21 -4.76 -20.83
C LYS A 101 14.47 -3.40 -20.19
N VAL A 102 13.92 -3.14 -19.00
CA VAL A 102 13.97 -1.82 -18.36
C VAL A 102 15.27 -1.60 -17.61
N LEU A 103 15.72 -2.57 -16.81
CA LEU A 103 16.90 -2.39 -15.94
C LEU A 103 18.18 -2.01 -16.71
N PRO A 104 18.56 -2.69 -17.83
CA PRO A 104 19.78 -2.29 -18.55
C PRO A 104 19.70 -0.89 -19.14
N ARG A 105 18.51 -0.48 -19.61
CA ARG A 105 18.28 0.87 -20.16
C ARG A 105 18.35 1.92 -19.06
N ALA A 106 17.75 1.67 -17.91
CA ALA A 106 17.82 2.57 -16.76
C ALA A 106 19.26 2.71 -16.27
N TRP A 107 19.99 1.59 -16.11
CA TRP A 107 21.37 1.58 -15.63
C TRP A 107 22.34 2.32 -16.57
N ALA A 108 22.09 2.34 -17.88
CA ALA A 108 22.91 3.09 -18.83
C ALA A 108 22.87 4.62 -18.62
N HIS A 109 21.92 5.13 -17.83
CA HIS A 109 21.72 6.56 -17.57
C HIS A 109 21.94 6.95 -16.10
N PHE A 110 22.43 6.02 -15.27
CA PHE A 110 22.87 6.26 -13.88
C PHE A 110 24.38 6.07 -13.75
#